data_AF-A0A7Y4UKD6-F1
#
_entry.id   AF-A0A7Y4UKD6-F1
#
_cell.length_a   1.000
_cell.length_b   1.000
_cell.length_c   1.000
_cell.angle_alpha   90.00
_cell.angle_beta   90.00
_cell.angle_gamma   90.00
#
_symmetry.space_group_name_H-M   'P 1'
#
loop_
_entity.id
_entity.type
_entity.pdbx_description
1 polymer ?
#
loop_
_entity_poly.entity_id
_entity_poly.type
_entity_poly.pdbx_seq_one_letter_code
_entity_poly.pdbx_strand_id
1 'polypeptide(L)'
;SQYHTDKGFKLGDLVGKSGLEFTYNDVLSGRDGYRRVIVDSNGRIIREIERENPVQGRDLHTTLDLEIQLAAEEQTTTMPSNRGAIVVLDPNNGEVRAMVSHPNFDPNVFSQRSKTDEGKEEIRELVGDPDRPLYNRVIQGTFAPGSTWKLFTTIAALNEGVITPEDSKIQDGGIQLGNYFMNSMSHMGYPEIIPAIRESADGYFYRLGLKMGVERFEKWIDIFRFGQLTGIDLPQEKRGTLPIRAQKEAYAKGLVKGMVRRRCAAQGLEGEAKEKCVTEAIAENKLTPDEEKNLRLESRFTEYDMAASAFGQGQNAITPIQLGRYVVGLANGGTMYTPHLLRKAGKGINRKDEPQAEFSYQDKNVYTVPMGETIHHIVKQGMWQAVNAGGTGGGAQVKGFDVCGKTGTAQVVSNERATKETRDNAWFISFAPRDKPELALVILTENAGFGGKQSAPRAKGIYEDYVRREHKELLPAAKTEVAKK
;
A
#
# COMPACT_ATOMS: atom_id res chain seq x y z
N SER A 1 3.70 3.22 -28.86
CA SER A 1 2.73 2.14 -28.65
C SER A 1 1.48 2.46 -29.47
N GLN A 2 0.71 1.45 -29.86
CA GLN A 2 -0.53 1.62 -30.64
C GLN A 2 -1.54 2.57 -29.96
N TYR A 3 -1.59 2.55 -28.62
CA TYR A 3 -2.38 3.48 -27.79
C TYR A 3 -2.14 4.96 -28.11
N HIS A 4 -0.89 5.39 -28.23
CA HIS A 4 -0.58 6.80 -28.49
C HIS A 4 -1.00 7.22 -29.91
N THR A 5 -0.81 6.33 -30.89
CA THR A 5 -1.22 6.58 -32.27
C THR A 5 -2.75 6.66 -32.39
N ASP A 6 -3.49 5.77 -31.73
CA ASP A 6 -4.97 5.74 -31.73
C ASP A 6 -5.59 6.98 -31.07
N LYS A 7 -4.86 7.61 -30.14
CA LYS A 7 -5.25 8.85 -29.45
C LYS A 7 -4.76 10.12 -30.16
N GLY A 8 -4.12 10.00 -31.33
CA GLY A 8 -3.68 11.13 -32.15
C GLY A 8 -2.40 11.81 -31.65
N PHE A 9 -1.55 11.11 -30.89
CA PHE A 9 -0.22 11.59 -30.53
C PHE A 9 0.77 11.32 -31.67
N LYS A 10 1.64 12.31 -31.93
CA LYS A 10 2.69 12.24 -32.94
C LYS A 10 4.06 12.03 -32.30
N LEU A 11 5.04 11.65 -33.13
CA LEU A 11 6.42 11.56 -32.70
C LEU A 11 6.93 12.96 -32.30
N GLY A 12 7.36 13.11 -31.05
CA GLY A 12 7.79 14.39 -30.50
C GLY A 12 6.83 14.98 -29.46
N ASP A 13 5.59 14.48 -29.38
CA ASP A 13 4.61 14.94 -28.39
C ASP A 13 5.05 14.60 -26.96
N LEU A 14 4.82 15.52 -26.03
CA LEU A 14 4.99 15.27 -24.61
C LEU A 14 3.81 14.43 -24.11
N VAL A 15 4.10 13.27 -23.52
CA VAL A 15 3.09 12.36 -22.99
C VAL A 15 3.44 11.96 -21.56
N GLY A 16 2.44 11.90 -20.70
CA GLY A 16 2.60 11.41 -19.34
C GLY A 16 3.10 9.98 -19.32
N LYS A 17 4.14 9.71 -18.52
CA LYS A 17 4.77 8.38 -18.40
C LYS A 17 4.48 7.68 -17.07
N SER A 18 4.10 8.44 -16.06
CA SER A 18 3.82 7.94 -14.71
C SER A 18 2.76 8.80 -14.03
N GLY A 19 2.28 8.35 -12.88
CA GLY A 19 1.46 9.17 -12.00
C GLY A 19 0.14 9.64 -12.62
N LEU A 20 -0.32 10.80 -12.15
CA LEU A 20 -1.48 11.50 -12.68
C LEU A 20 -1.30 11.92 -14.14
N GLU A 21 -0.08 12.28 -14.53
CA GLU A 21 0.25 12.64 -15.92
C GLU A 21 -0.08 11.51 -16.88
N PHE A 22 0.20 10.25 -16.52
CA PHE A 22 -0.17 9.09 -17.32
C PHE A 22 -1.68 8.85 -17.30
N THR A 23 -2.30 8.82 -16.12
CA THR A 23 -3.74 8.49 -15.98
C THR A 23 -4.62 9.52 -16.68
N TYR A 24 -4.30 10.80 -16.53
CA TYR A 24 -5.08 11.93 -17.02
C TYR A 24 -4.42 12.63 -18.21
N ASN A 25 -3.55 11.94 -18.95
CA ASN A 25 -2.87 12.48 -20.13
C ASN A 25 -3.84 13.13 -21.14
N ASP A 26 -5.00 12.52 -21.35
CA ASP A 26 -6.02 13.04 -22.28
C ASP A 26 -6.74 14.31 -21.75
N VAL A 27 -6.71 14.53 -20.44
CA VAL A 27 -7.19 15.76 -19.81
C VAL A 27 -6.15 16.86 -19.96
N LEU A 28 -4.87 16.53 -19.74
CA LEU A 28 -3.76 17.48 -19.62
C LEU A 28 -3.13 17.89 -20.96
N SER A 29 -3.14 17.02 -21.97
CA SER A 29 -2.35 17.22 -23.20
C SER A 29 -2.88 18.30 -24.16
N GLY A 30 -4.13 18.74 -24.02
CA GLY A 30 -4.73 19.72 -24.93
C GLY A 30 -4.66 19.30 -26.40
N ARG A 31 -4.66 20.27 -27.32
CA ARG A 31 -4.50 20.04 -28.76
C ARG A 31 -3.52 21.04 -29.35
N ASP A 32 -2.55 20.54 -30.12
CA ASP A 32 -1.60 21.38 -30.83
C ASP A 32 -2.30 22.17 -31.94
N GLY A 33 -1.96 23.45 -32.04
CA GLY A 33 -2.30 24.28 -33.19
C GLY A 33 -1.30 24.09 -34.33
N TYR A 34 -1.55 24.72 -35.47
CA TYR A 34 -0.58 24.78 -36.56
C TYR A 34 -0.57 26.13 -37.24
N ARG A 35 0.54 26.40 -37.94
CA ARG A 35 0.67 27.54 -38.84
C ARG A 35 1.18 27.05 -40.19
N ARG A 36 0.45 27.38 -41.25
CA ARG A 36 0.89 27.16 -42.63
C ARG A 36 1.52 28.45 -43.14
N VAL A 37 2.80 28.39 -43.51
CA VAL A 37 3.58 29.55 -43.95
C VAL A 37 4.17 29.29 -45.35
N ILE A 38 4.30 30.35 -46.14
CA ILE A 38 5.09 30.36 -47.38
C ILE A 38 6.50 30.79 -47.02
N VAL A 39 7.50 30.04 -47.49
CA VAL A 39 8.91 30.35 -47.32
C VAL A 39 9.58 30.64 -48.66
N ASP A 40 10.64 31.46 -48.66
CA ASP A 40 11.49 31.68 -49.83
C ASP A 40 12.45 30.49 -50.07
N SER A 41 13.28 30.57 -51.11
CA SER A 41 14.29 29.54 -51.42
C SER A 41 15.35 29.36 -50.33
N ASN A 42 15.46 30.31 -49.38
CA ASN A 42 16.38 30.27 -48.25
C ASN A 42 15.68 29.86 -46.94
N GLY A 43 14.40 29.48 -46.98
CA GLY A 43 13.61 29.05 -45.82
C GLY A 43 13.09 30.19 -44.93
N ARG A 44 13.19 31.46 -45.35
CA ARG A 44 12.64 32.60 -44.59
C ARG A 44 11.15 32.70 -44.79
N ILE A 45 10.42 32.91 -43.70
CA ILE A 45 8.95 33.06 -43.72
C ILE A 45 8.59 34.37 -44.45
N ILE A 46 7.91 34.25 -45.59
CA ILE A 46 7.39 35.39 -46.36
C ILE A 46 6.00 35.78 -45.84
N ARG A 47 5.11 34.80 -45.67
CA ARG A 47 3.71 35.04 -45.30
C ARG A 47 3.09 33.84 -44.59
N GLU A 48 2.22 34.09 -43.64
CA GLU A 48 1.33 33.09 -43.04
C GLU A 48 0.05 32.95 -43.87
N ILE A 49 -0.31 31.73 -44.24
CA ILE A 49 -1.53 31.41 -45.01
C ILE A 49 -2.69 31.09 -44.06
N GLU A 50 -2.39 30.34 -43.01
CA GLU A 50 -3.39 29.71 -42.17
C GLU A 50 -2.82 29.52 -40.77
N ARG A 51 -3.65 29.75 -39.75
CA ARG A 51 -3.31 29.49 -38.36
C ARG A 51 -4.52 28.89 -37.65
N GLU A 52 -4.25 27.80 -36.97
CA GLU A 52 -5.11 27.27 -35.93
C GLU A 52 -4.37 27.42 -34.60
N ASN A 53 -5.01 28.08 -33.63
CA ASN A 53 -4.41 28.27 -32.31
C ASN A 53 -4.44 26.96 -31.53
N PRO A 54 -3.39 26.66 -30.74
CA PRO A 54 -3.42 25.52 -29.84
C PRO A 54 -4.53 25.69 -28.80
N VAL A 55 -5.12 24.58 -28.39
CA VAL A 55 -6.07 24.53 -27.28
C VAL A 55 -5.35 23.98 -26.07
N GLN A 56 -5.34 24.76 -24.99
CA GLN A 56 -4.73 24.34 -23.73
C GLN A 56 -5.42 23.08 -23.19
N GLY A 57 -4.64 22.21 -22.56
CA GLY A 57 -5.18 21.13 -21.73
C GLY A 57 -6.05 21.67 -20.59
N ARG A 58 -6.80 20.77 -19.96
CA ARG A 58 -7.70 21.10 -18.86
C ARG A 58 -6.95 21.05 -17.53
N ASP A 59 -7.27 22.00 -16.66
CA ASP A 59 -6.74 22.01 -15.31
C ASP A 59 -7.25 20.82 -14.51
N LEU A 60 -6.31 20.13 -13.83
CA LEU A 60 -6.57 19.03 -12.93
C LEU A 60 -6.39 19.52 -11.49
N HIS A 61 -7.45 19.51 -10.70
CA HIS A 61 -7.37 19.79 -9.27
C HIS A 61 -7.25 18.48 -8.51
N THR A 62 -6.18 18.34 -7.73
CA THR A 62 -5.93 17.15 -6.93
C THR A 62 -6.44 17.32 -5.50
N THR A 63 -6.51 16.19 -4.79
CA THR A 63 -6.85 16.11 -3.36
C THR A 63 -5.63 16.32 -2.47
N LEU A 64 -4.42 16.34 -3.05
CA LEU A 64 -3.17 16.51 -2.32
C LEU A 64 -3.16 17.84 -1.59
N ASP A 65 -2.76 17.79 -0.33
CA ASP A 65 -2.53 18.94 0.52
C ASP A 65 -1.02 19.15 0.61
N LEU A 66 -0.55 20.28 0.07
CA LEU A 66 0.89 20.54 -0.04
C LEU A 66 1.57 20.57 1.33
N GLU A 67 0.91 21.10 2.36
CA GLU A 67 1.52 21.19 3.70
C GLU A 67 1.60 19.81 4.35
N ILE A 68 0.57 18.97 4.22
CA ILE A 68 0.62 17.57 4.70
C ILE A 68 1.66 16.77 3.90
N GLN A 69 1.76 16.98 2.59
CA GLN A 69 2.75 16.32 1.73
C GLN A 69 4.17 16.64 2.18
N LEU A 70 4.48 17.92 2.39
CA LEU A 70 5.81 18.36 2.86
C LEU A 70 6.11 17.82 4.26
N ALA A 71 5.14 17.85 5.18
CA ALA A 71 5.31 17.26 6.51
C ALA A 71 5.59 15.76 6.44
N ALA A 72 4.91 15.03 5.54
CA ALA A 72 5.15 13.60 5.33
C ALA A 72 6.54 13.33 4.71
N GLU A 73 6.97 14.12 3.72
CA GLU A 73 8.30 14.01 3.12
C GLU A 73 9.41 14.31 4.14
N GLU A 74 9.23 15.29 5.02
CA GLU A 74 10.17 15.57 6.10
C GLU A 74 10.41 14.33 6.99
N GLN A 75 9.35 13.55 7.28
CA GLN A 75 9.47 12.34 8.10
C GLN A 75 10.25 11.20 7.43
N THR A 76 10.41 11.20 6.10
CA THR A 76 11.19 10.18 5.40
C THR A 76 12.69 10.41 5.49
N THR A 77 13.13 11.66 5.66
CA THR A 77 14.55 12.05 5.73
C THR A 77 15.34 11.37 6.86
N THR A 78 14.64 10.98 7.93
CA THR A 78 15.24 10.33 9.11
C THR A 78 15.11 8.81 9.08
N MET A 79 14.59 8.21 8.00
CA MET A 79 14.36 6.76 7.91
C MET A 79 15.71 6.00 7.93
N PRO A 80 15.91 5.02 8.83
CA PRO A 80 17.22 4.36 8.98
C PRO A 80 17.75 3.66 7.72
N SER A 81 16.84 3.17 6.87
CA SER A 81 17.13 2.51 5.61
C SER A 81 17.05 3.43 4.40
N ASN A 82 16.69 4.71 4.59
CA ASN A 82 16.35 5.63 3.52
C ASN A 82 15.24 5.12 2.57
N ARG A 83 14.47 4.11 2.98
CA ARG A 83 13.40 3.50 2.19
C ARG A 83 12.10 3.41 2.96
N GLY A 84 11.01 3.83 2.35
CA GLY A 84 9.70 3.77 2.99
C GLY A 84 8.58 4.38 2.16
N ALA A 85 7.41 4.37 2.77
CA ALA A 85 6.20 4.94 2.18
C ALA A 85 5.33 5.56 3.25
N ILE A 86 4.69 6.70 2.92
CA ILE A 86 3.71 7.35 3.77
C ILE A 86 2.48 7.66 2.93
N VAL A 87 1.31 7.31 3.44
CA VAL A 87 0.02 7.66 2.82
C VAL A 87 -0.84 8.32 3.88
N VAL A 88 -1.42 9.47 3.53
CA VAL A 88 -2.39 10.19 4.35
C VAL A 88 -3.68 10.31 3.55
N LEU A 89 -4.78 9.82 4.12
CA LEU A 89 -6.10 9.78 3.53
C LEU A 89 -7.09 10.55 4.41
N ASP A 90 -8.12 11.13 3.79
CA ASP A 90 -9.32 11.53 4.52
C ASP A 90 -10.25 10.31 4.68
N PRO A 91 -10.56 9.88 5.92
CA PRO A 91 -11.37 8.69 6.18
C PRO A 91 -12.85 8.85 5.80
N ASN A 92 -13.31 10.05 5.48
CA ASN A 92 -14.71 10.33 5.19
C ASN A 92 -15.05 10.20 3.70
N ASN A 93 -14.05 10.18 2.81
CA ASN A 93 -14.25 10.13 1.36
C ASN A 93 -13.14 9.40 0.58
N GLY A 94 -12.02 9.03 1.21
CA GLY A 94 -10.90 8.37 0.54
C GLY A 94 -9.97 9.31 -0.24
N GLU A 95 -10.09 10.63 -0.08
CA GLU A 95 -9.18 11.59 -0.70
C GLU A 95 -7.74 11.35 -0.21
N VAL A 96 -6.79 11.24 -1.15
CA VAL A 96 -5.35 11.17 -0.83
C VAL A 96 -4.84 12.57 -0.55
N ARG A 97 -4.58 12.87 0.72
CA ARG A 97 -4.06 14.17 1.18
C ARG A 97 -2.55 14.25 1.08
N ALA A 98 -1.85 13.12 1.25
CA ALA A 98 -0.42 13.01 0.96
C ALA A 98 -0.04 11.58 0.56
N MET A 99 0.96 11.46 -0.30
CA MET A 99 1.46 10.19 -0.81
C MET A 99 2.96 10.31 -1.09
N VAL A 100 3.75 9.60 -0.30
CA VAL A 100 5.21 9.63 -0.37
C VAL A 100 5.75 8.23 -0.59
N SER A 101 6.65 8.10 -1.57
CA SER A 101 7.49 6.92 -1.80
C SER A 101 8.93 7.38 -1.74
N HIS A 102 9.73 6.79 -0.85
CA HIS A 102 11.11 7.23 -0.59
C HIS A 102 12.11 6.07 -0.81
N PRO A 103 13.29 6.30 -1.43
CA PRO A 103 13.78 7.59 -1.94
C PRO A 103 12.98 8.11 -3.14
N ASN A 104 12.95 9.43 -3.31
CA ASN A 104 12.31 10.10 -4.45
C ASN A 104 13.37 10.57 -5.47
N PHE A 105 12.92 11.22 -6.54
CA PHE A 105 13.76 11.77 -7.60
C PHE A 105 13.15 13.06 -8.14
N ASP A 106 13.97 13.90 -8.80
CA ASP A 106 13.49 15.09 -9.48
C ASP A 106 12.82 14.72 -10.82
N PRO A 107 11.50 14.92 -11.00
CA PRO A 107 10.83 14.60 -12.25
C PRO A 107 11.32 15.47 -13.42
N ASN A 108 11.93 16.63 -13.17
CA ASN A 108 12.45 17.52 -14.23
C ASN A 108 13.62 16.89 -15.01
N VAL A 109 14.28 15.88 -14.44
CA VAL A 109 15.28 15.07 -15.14
C VAL A 109 14.70 14.45 -16.41
N PHE A 110 13.49 13.90 -16.32
CA PHE A 110 12.84 13.21 -17.44
C PHE A 110 12.20 14.17 -18.43
N SER A 111 11.61 15.27 -17.96
CA SER A 111 10.86 16.20 -18.80
C SER A 111 11.74 17.26 -19.48
N GLN A 112 12.74 17.79 -18.77
CA GLN A 112 13.56 18.92 -19.25
C GLN A 112 14.99 18.51 -19.63
N ARG A 113 15.60 17.58 -18.89
CA ARG A 113 17.03 17.26 -19.02
C ARG A 113 17.33 15.94 -19.73
N SER A 114 16.32 15.17 -20.12
CA SER A 114 16.48 13.82 -20.70
C SER A 114 17.27 13.77 -22.02
N LYS A 115 17.42 14.90 -22.71
CA LYS A 115 18.24 15.03 -23.93
C LYS A 115 19.67 15.49 -23.67
N THR A 116 19.98 16.05 -22.50
CA THR A 116 21.35 16.45 -22.14
C THR A 116 22.15 15.24 -21.69
N ASP A 117 23.48 15.32 -21.75
CA ASP A 117 24.32 14.18 -21.38
C ASP A 117 24.31 13.96 -19.86
N GLU A 118 24.23 15.04 -19.06
CA GLU A 118 24.08 14.97 -17.61
C GLU A 118 22.75 14.31 -17.22
N GLY A 119 21.64 14.69 -17.86
CA GLY A 119 20.34 14.09 -17.58
C GLY A 119 20.27 12.61 -17.99
N LYS A 120 20.94 12.20 -19.07
CA LYS A 120 21.04 10.77 -19.44
C LYS A 120 21.84 9.96 -18.43
N GLU A 121 22.90 10.53 -17.85
CA GLU A 121 23.66 9.88 -16.79
C GLU A 121 22.80 9.73 -15.52
N GLU A 122 22.16 10.81 -15.07
CA GLU A 122 21.28 10.79 -13.89
C GLU A 122 20.13 9.78 -14.07
N ILE A 123 19.53 9.68 -15.25
CA ILE A 123 18.52 8.65 -15.54
C ILE A 123 19.13 7.24 -15.45
N ARG A 124 20.34 7.02 -15.95
CA ARG A 124 21.03 5.72 -15.84
C ARG A 124 21.30 5.35 -14.39
N GLU A 125 21.72 6.31 -13.57
CA GLU A 125 21.90 6.13 -12.13
C GLU A 125 20.57 5.75 -11.46
N LEU A 126 19.49 6.51 -11.69
CA LEU A 126 18.16 6.23 -11.12
C LEU A 126 17.62 4.85 -11.50
N VAL A 127 17.89 4.39 -12.73
CA VAL A 127 17.47 3.05 -13.21
C VAL A 127 18.32 1.94 -12.58
N GLY A 128 19.62 2.18 -12.36
CA GLY A 128 20.55 1.23 -11.76
C GLY A 128 20.54 1.22 -10.23
N ASP A 129 19.88 2.18 -9.59
CA ASP A 129 19.92 2.37 -8.14
C ASP A 129 19.27 1.18 -7.39
N PRO A 130 20.01 0.52 -6.47
CA PRO A 130 19.49 -0.60 -5.69
C PRO A 130 18.34 -0.22 -4.76
N ASP A 131 18.23 1.05 -4.36
CA ASP A 131 17.14 1.59 -3.54
C ASP A 131 15.91 1.98 -4.37
N ARG A 132 15.94 1.79 -5.69
CA ARG A 132 14.77 1.86 -6.59
C ARG A 132 13.93 3.14 -6.39
N PRO A 133 14.46 4.34 -6.65
CA PRO A 133 13.72 5.60 -6.51
C PRO A 133 12.55 5.73 -7.50
N LEU A 134 12.63 5.08 -8.66
CA LEU A 134 11.56 5.06 -9.67
C LEU A 134 10.38 4.15 -9.30
N TYR A 135 10.51 3.35 -8.23
CA TYR A 135 9.49 2.40 -7.79
C TYR A 135 8.51 3.07 -6.82
N ASN A 136 7.23 3.07 -7.16
CA ASN A 136 6.20 3.64 -6.31
C ASN A 136 5.79 2.62 -5.24
N ARG A 137 6.44 2.68 -4.08
CA ARG A 137 6.24 1.76 -2.95
C ARG A 137 4.81 1.75 -2.44
N VAL A 138 4.07 2.84 -2.58
CA VAL A 138 2.70 2.96 -2.07
C VAL A 138 1.72 2.04 -2.81
N ILE A 139 1.83 1.95 -4.14
CA ILE A 139 0.90 1.18 -4.98
C ILE A 139 1.52 -0.08 -5.58
N GLN A 140 2.85 -0.17 -5.63
CA GLN A 140 3.57 -1.31 -6.21
C GLN A 140 4.30 -2.15 -5.17
N GLY A 141 4.64 -1.57 -4.01
CA GLY A 141 5.30 -2.23 -2.89
C GLY A 141 4.40 -3.25 -2.22
N THR A 142 4.72 -4.54 -2.35
CA THR A 142 3.96 -5.61 -1.69
C THR A 142 4.77 -6.18 -0.53
N PHE A 143 4.21 -6.12 0.67
CA PHE A 143 4.91 -6.45 1.90
C PHE A 143 3.98 -7.17 2.86
N ALA A 144 4.52 -8.03 3.73
CA ALA A 144 3.72 -8.58 4.80
C ALA A 144 3.15 -7.45 5.70
N PRO A 145 1.84 -7.45 6.01
CA PRO A 145 1.23 -6.44 6.87
C PRO A 145 1.65 -6.56 8.34
N GLY A 146 2.11 -7.76 8.75
CA GLY A 146 2.41 -8.07 10.15
C GLY A 146 1.22 -7.77 11.06
N SER A 147 1.51 -7.35 12.30
CA SER A 147 0.49 -7.13 13.33
C SER A 147 -0.59 -6.09 13.02
N THR A 148 -0.47 -5.31 11.93
CA THR A 148 -1.60 -4.47 11.45
C THR A 148 -2.81 -5.31 11.03
N TRP A 149 -2.55 -6.55 10.58
CA TRP A 149 -3.55 -7.54 10.15
C TRP A 149 -4.38 -8.13 11.29
N LYS A 150 -3.92 -8.03 12.54
CA LYS A 150 -4.63 -8.58 13.70
C LYS A 150 -6.03 -7.98 13.87
N LEU A 151 -6.17 -6.71 13.53
CA LEU A 151 -7.45 -6.01 13.54
C LEU A 151 -8.46 -6.61 12.53
N PHE A 152 -8.00 -7.06 11.36
CA PHE A 152 -8.82 -7.79 10.40
C PHE A 152 -9.31 -9.12 11.01
N THR A 153 -8.39 -9.88 11.62
CA THR A 153 -8.73 -11.14 12.28
C THR A 153 -9.71 -10.93 13.44
N THR A 154 -9.58 -9.85 14.21
CA THR A 154 -10.54 -9.45 15.25
C THR A 154 -11.93 -9.22 14.69
N ILE A 155 -12.05 -8.39 13.65
CA ILE A 155 -13.34 -8.03 13.04
C ILE A 155 -14.02 -9.27 12.49
N ALA A 156 -13.26 -10.12 11.78
CA ALA A 156 -13.76 -11.36 11.24
C ALA A 156 -14.26 -12.31 12.34
N ALA A 157 -13.47 -12.49 13.40
CA ALA A 157 -13.81 -13.42 14.47
C ALA A 157 -15.02 -13.00 15.31
N LEU A 158 -15.19 -11.70 15.55
CA LEU A 158 -16.36 -11.18 16.25
C LEU A 158 -17.64 -11.34 15.42
N ASN A 159 -17.59 -11.06 14.11
CA ASN A 159 -18.75 -11.22 13.24
C ASN A 159 -19.13 -12.69 13.01
N GLU A 160 -18.16 -13.60 12.98
CA GLU A 160 -18.40 -15.04 12.85
C GLU A 160 -18.79 -15.70 14.19
N GLY A 161 -18.79 -14.95 15.29
CA GLY A 161 -19.09 -15.48 16.63
C GLY A 161 -18.03 -16.46 17.16
N VAL A 162 -16.81 -16.44 16.62
CA VAL A 162 -15.69 -17.27 17.08
C VAL A 162 -15.18 -16.77 18.45
N ILE A 163 -15.30 -15.46 18.67
CA ILE A 163 -15.25 -14.81 19.97
C ILE A 163 -16.43 -13.87 20.08
N THR A 164 -16.84 -13.53 21.30
CA THR A 164 -17.86 -12.52 21.57
C THR A 164 -17.27 -11.40 22.43
N PRO A 165 -17.90 -10.21 22.51
CA PRO A 165 -17.47 -9.18 23.44
C PRO A 165 -17.39 -9.67 24.90
N GLU A 166 -18.29 -10.56 25.30
CA GLU A 166 -18.39 -11.12 26.65
C GLU A 166 -17.44 -12.32 26.88
N ASP A 167 -17.14 -13.08 25.82
CA ASP A 167 -16.22 -14.22 25.84
C ASP A 167 -15.17 -14.08 24.73
N SER A 168 -14.08 -13.41 25.08
CA SER A 168 -12.93 -13.18 24.21
C SER A 168 -11.59 -13.64 24.80
N LYS A 169 -11.61 -14.44 25.87
CA LYS A 169 -10.36 -14.88 26.51
C LYS A 169 -9.71 -15.99 25.70
N ILE A 170 -8.49 -15.74 25.23
CA ILE A 170 -7.67 -16.73 24.51
C ILE A 170 -6.27 -16.71 25.10
N GLN A 171 -5.66 -17.89 25.19
CA GLN A 171 -4.30 -18.02 25.67
C GLN A 171 -3.30 -17.27 24.76
N ASP A 172 -2.45 -16.46 25.36
CA ASP A 172 -1.29 -15.84 24.73
C ASP A 172 0.01 -16.64 25.01
N GLY A 173 1.03 -16.40 24.20
CA GLY A 173 2.31 -17.12 24.23
C GLY A 173 2.48 -18.12 23.09
N GLY A 174 3.67 -18.72 23.03
CA GLY A 174 4.05 -19.67 21.99
C GLY A 174 3.11 -20.88 21.90
N ILE A 175 3.15 -21.55 20.75
CA ILE A 175 2.28 -22.70 20.44
C ILE A 175 3.04 -23.77 19.66
N GLN A 176 2.82 -25.03 20.00
CA GLN A 176 3.31 -26.18 19.26
C GLN A 176 2.36 -26.50 18.10
N LEU A 177 2.87 -26.49 16.86
CA LEU A 177 2.15 -26.82 15.63
C LEU A 177 2.85 -27.99 14.94
N GLY A 178 2.30 -29.20 15.13
CA GLY A 178 2.98 -30.42 14.69
C GLY A 178 4.38 -30.54 15.31
N ASN A 179 5.41 -30.61 14.47
CA ASN A 179 6.82 -30.68 14.88
C ASN A 179 7.51 -29.31 15.00
N TYR A 180 6.78 -28.20 14.84
CA TYR A 180 7.32 -26.85 14.90
C TYR A 180 6.76 -26.06 16.09
N PHE A 181 7.63 -25.43 16.88
CA PHE A 181 7.22 -24.52 17.95
C PHE A 181 7.25 -23.09 17.43
N MET A 182 6.08 -22.44 17.39
CA MET A 182 5.96 -21.05 16.98
C MET A 182 6.07 -20.13 18.19
N ASN A 183 7.13 -19.32 18.20
CA ASN A 183 7.40 -18.34 19.25
C ASN A 183 6.40 -17.16 19.22
N SER A 184 6.20 -16.54 20.38
CA SER A 184 5.44 -15.30 20.53
C SER A 184 6.29 -14.27 21.25
N MET A 185 6.15 -12.98 20.91
CA MET A 185 6.84 -11.89 21.62
C MET A 185 6.17 -11.54 22.95
N SER A 186 4.98 -12.09 23.25
CA SER A 186 4.19 -11.79 24.43
C SER A 186 3.75 -13.05 25.17
N HIS A 187 3.49 -12.91 26.48
CA HIS A 187 3.05 -14.00 27.35
C HIS A 187 2.01 -13.50 28.38
N MET A 188 0.87 -13.00 27.89
CA MET A 188 -0.15 -12.34 28.71
C MET A 188 -1.09 -13.30 29.48
N GLY A 189 -0.89 -14.61 29.42
CA GLY A 189 -1.83 -15.58 30.01
C GLY A 189 -3.08 -15.71 29.16
N TYR A 190 -4.24 -15.23 29.62
CA TYR A 190 -5.52 -15.30 28.90
C TYR A 190 -6.15 -13.90 28.76
N PRO A 191 -5.53 -12.99 27.99
CA PRO A 191 -6.09 -11.66 27.79
C PRO A 191 -7.42 -11.73 27.05
N GLU A 192 -8.26 -10.73 27.31
CA GLU A 192 -9.40 -10.38 26.45
C GLU A 192 -8.92 -9.65 25.19
N ILE A 193 -9.82 -9.47 24.23
CA ILE A 193 -9.47 -8.94 22.91
C ILE A 193 -8.84 -7.54 22.93
N ILE A 194 -9.30 -6.61 23.78
CA ILE A 194 -8.78 -5.24 23.83
C ILE A 194 -7.31 -5.21 24.32
N PRO A 195 -6.96 -5.82 25.47
CA PRO A 195 -5.57 -5.98 25.88
C PRO A 195 -4.70 -6.70 24.83
N ALA A 196 -5.24 -7.72 24.16
CA ALA A 196 -4.51 -8.43 23.11
C ALA A 196 -4.19 -7.53 21.90
N ILE A 197 -5.09 -6.61 21.53
CA ILE A 197 -4.82 -5.58 20.51
C ILE A 197 -3.77 -4.57 21.01
N ARG A 198 -3.92 -4.08 22.25
CA ARG A 198 -3.05 -3.07 22.87
C ARG A 198 -1.58 -3.50 22.89
N GLU A 199 -1.34 -4.71 23.39
CA GLU A 199 0.01 -5.31 23.49
C GLU A 199 0.44 -6.03 22.23
N SER A 200 -0.44 -6.12 21.22
CA SER A 200 -0.17 -6.84 19.99
C SER A 200 0.20 -8.30 20.23
N ALA A 201 -0.60 -9.02 21.02
CA ALA A 201 -0.27 -10.35 21.55
C ALA A 201 -0.27 -11.47 20.49
N ASP A 202 0.88 -11.91 19.98
CA ASP A 202 0.92 -12.85 18.83
C ASP A 202 0.23 -14.19 19.14
N GLY A 203 0.50 -14.76 20.32
CA GLY A 203 -0.03 -16.06 20.74
C GLY A 203 -1.55 -16.13 20.78
N TYR A 204 -2.19 -15.02 21.17
CA TYR A 204 -3.63 -14.85 21.10
C TYR A 204 -4.13 -14.98 19.66
N PHE A 205 -3.50 -14.27 18.70
CA PHE A 205 -3.94 -14.26 17.31
C PHE A 205 -3.60 -15.53 16.54
N TYR A 206 -2.57 -16.28 16.95
CA TYR A 206 -2.31 -17.63 16.44
C TYR A 206 -3.51 -18.53 16.71
N ARG A 207 -3.95 -18.58 17.97
CA ARG A 207 -5.07 -19.42 18.40
C ARG A 207 -6.40 -18.90 17.87
N LEU A 208 -6.59 -17.58 17.79
CA LEU A 208 -7.78 -16.99 17.15
C LEU A 208 -7.87 -17.41 15.68
N GLY A 209 -6.76 -17.37 14.94
CA GLY A 209 -6.67 -17.84 13.56
C GLY A 209 -7.04 -19.31 13.40
N LEU A 210 -6.50 -20.18 14.27
CA LEU A 210 -6.82 -21.61 14.27
C LEU A 210 -8.31 -21.85 14.58
N LYS A 211 -8.90 -21.14 15.55
CA LYS A 211 -10.34 -21.19 15.85
C LYS A 211 -11.19 -20.67 14.69
N MET A 212 -10.74 -19.62 14.01
CA MET A 212 -11.39 -19.10 12.81
C MET A 212 -11.43 -20.13 11.68
N GLY A 213 -10.32 -20.81 11.43
CA GLY A 213 -10.20 -21.75 10.33
C GLY A 213 -10.17 -21.07 8.96
N VAL A 214 -9.65 -21.79 7.96
CA VAL A 214 -9.33 -21.22 6.65
C VAL A 214 -10.56 -20.75 5.86
N GLU A 215 -11.68 -21.45 5.95
CA GLU A 215 -12.89 -21.13 5.16
C GLU A 215 -13.48 -19.77 5.55
N ARG A 216 -13.65 -19.53 6.86
CA ARG A 216 -14.09 -18.22 7.35
C ARG A 216 -13.05 -17.16 7.07
N PHE A 217 -11.76 -17.46 7.24
CA PHE A 217 -10.70 -16.50 6.98
C PHE A 217 -10.68 -16.03 5.52
N GLU A 218 -10.80 -16.94 4.55
CA GLU A 218 -10.90 -16.64 3.11
C GLU A 218 -12.14 -15.81 2.78
N LYS A 219 -13.31 -16.18 3.32
CA LYS A 219 -14.54 -15.39 3.19
C LYS A 219 -14.31 -13.93 3.60
N TRP A 220 -13.61 -13.70 4.70
CA TRP A 220 -13.34 -12.35 5.18
C TRP A 220 -12.31 -11.59 4.35
N ILE A 221 -11.31 -12.27 3.80
CA ILE A 221 -10.38 -11.67 2.82
C ILE A 221 -11.17 -11.10 1.63
N ASP A 222 -12.17 -11.85 1.14
CA ASP A 222 -13.04 -11.41 0.05
C ASP A 222 -13.96 -10.24 0.44
N ILE A 223 -14.54 -10.27 1.64
CA ILE A 223 -15.36 -9.16 2.18
C ILE A 223 -14.57 -7.86 2.26
N PHE A 224 -13.32 -7.93 2.74
CA PHE A 224 -12.40 -6.80 2.77
C PHE A 224 -11.78 -6.47 1.40
N ARG A 225 -12.07 -7.26 0.36
CA ARG A 225 -11.51 -7.15 -1.00
C ARG A 225 -9.99 -7.01 -1.04
N PHE A 226 -9.29 -7.62 -0.08
CA PHE A 226 -7.84 -7.72 -0.17
C PHE A 226 -7.46 -8.54 -1.42
N GLY A 227 -6.28 -8.31 -2.01
CA GLY A 227 -5.91 -8.97 -3.27
C GLY A 227 -6.57 -8.35 -4.52
N GLN A 228 -7.49 -7.40 -4.35
CA GLN A 228 -8.06 -6.62 -5.43
C GLN A 228 -7.37 -5.26 -5.53
N LEU A 229 -7.41 -4.66 -6.73
CA LEU A 229 -6.97 -3.28 -6.93
C LEU A 229 -7.89 -2.35 -6.14
N THR A 230 -7.32 -1.36 -5.45
CA THR A 230 -8.11 -0.38 -4.69
C THR A 230 -8.92 0.52 -5.62
N GLY A 231 -8.46 0.68 -6.86
CA GLY A 231 -9.06 1.58 -7.85
C GLY A 231 -8.50 3.00 -7.79
N ILE A 232 -7.37 3.20 -7.10
CA ILE A 232 -6.65 4.47 -7.14
C ILE A 232 -6.36 4.88 -8.57
N ASP A 233 -6.48 6.17 -8.85
CA ASP A 233 -6.31 6.78 -10.16
C ASP A 233 -4.84 6.97 -10.56
N LEU A 234 -4.06 5.93 -10.31
CA LEU A 234 -2.66 5.80 -10.67
C LEU A 234 -2.44 4.52 -11.47
N PRO A 235 -1.50 4.52 -12.43
CA PRO A 235 -1.22 3.34 -13.22
C PRO A 235 -0.42 2.31 -12.40
N GLN A 236 -0.44 1.06 -12.86
CA GLN A 236 0.46 0.00 -12.39
C GLN A 236 0.32 -0.39 -10.91
N GLU A 237 -0.85 -0.20 -10.31
CA GLU A 237 -1.16 -0.73 -8.98
C GLU A 237 -1.00 -2.26 -8.94
N LYS A 238 -0.42 -2.77 -7.84
CA LYS A 238 -0.27 -4.21 -7.58
C LYS A 238 -1.35 -4.71 -6.65
N ARG A 239 -1.76 -5.97 -6.87
CA ARG A 239 -2.81 -6.66 -6.10
C ARG A 239 -2.34 -7.21 -4.75
N GLY A 240 -1.04 -7.42 -4.58
CA GLY A 240 -0.53 -8.20 -3.46
C GLY A 240 -0.69 -9.71 -3.64
N THR A 241 -0.35 -10.46 -2.59
CA THR A 241 -0.47 -11.92 -2.49
C THR A 241 -1.25 -12.24 -1.22
N LEU A 242 -2.23 -13.13 -1.32
CA LEU A 242 -3.10 -13.44 -0.19
C LEU A 242 -2.83 -14.82 0.40
N PRO A 243 -3.01 -15.00 1.70
CA PRO A 243 -2.88 -16.30 2.35
C PRO A 243 -4.15 -17.15 2.17
N ILE A 244 -4.45 -17.54 0.93
CA ILE A 244 -5.60 -18.39 0.58
C ILE A 244 -5.14 -19.71 -0.03
N ARG A 245 -5.96 -20.75 0.09
CA ARG A 245 -5.72 -22.10 -0.45
C ARG A 245 -5.38 -22.07 -1.93
N ALA A 246 -6.12 -21.30 -2.73
CA ALA A 246 -5.88 -21.18 -4.17
C ALA A 246 -4.47 -20.59 -4.47
N GLN A 247 -4.03 -19.60 -3.70
CA GLN A 247 -2.70 -19.01 -3.85
C GLN A 247 -1.61 -20.01 -3.44
N LYS A 248 -1.84 -20.77 -2.36
CA LYS A 248 -0.93 -21.81 -1.92
C LYS A 248 -0.80 -22.93 -2.96
N GLU A 249 -1.90 -23.36 -3.55
CA GLU A 249 -1.92 -24.34 -4.63
C GLU A 249 -1.18 -23.82 -5.88
N ALA A 250 -1.41 -22.56 -6.26
CA ALA A 250 -0.71 -21.92 -7.39
C ALA A 250 0.81 -21.85 -7.14
N TYR A 251 1.22 -21.50 -5.92
CA TYR A 251 2.62 -21.51 -5.52
C TYR A 251 3.24 -22.91 -5.62
N ALA A 252 2.57 -23.93 -5.09
CA ALA A 252 3.03 -25.32 -5.16
C ALA A 252 3.17 -25.81 -6.61
N LYS A 253 2.21 -25.48 -7.49
CA LYS A 253 2.30 -25.76 -8.94
C LYS A 253 3.52 -25.08 -9.58
N GLY A 254 3.84 -23.86 -9.18
CA GLY A 254 5.04 -23.14 -9.62
C GLY A 254 6.34 -23.84 -9.21
N LEU A 255 6.44 -24.31 -7.97
CA LEU A 255 7.59 -25.07 -7.47
C LEU A 255 7.78 -26.36 -8.27
N VAL A 256 6.70 -27.12 -8.46
CA VAL A 256 6.72 -28.38 -9.21
C VAL A 256 7.05 -28.14 -10.68
N LYS A 257 6.52 -27.08 -11.30
CA LYS A 257 6.93 -26.66 -12.65
C LYS A 257 8.43 -26.40 -12.73
N GLY A 258 9.02 -25.81 -11.69
CA GLY A 258 10.47 -25.66 -11.57
C GLY A 258 11.23 -26.99 -11.49
N MET A 259 10.71 -27.99 -10.77
CA MET A 259 11.27 -29.34 -10.71
C MET A 259 11.21 -30.03 -12.07
N VAL A 260 10.05 -30.01 -12.72
CA VAL A 260 9.83 -30.55 -14.06
C VAL A 260 10.80 -29.91 -15.06
N ARG A 261 10.97 -28.58 -14.99
CA ARG A 261 11.92 -27.86 -15.86
C ARG A 261 13.37 -28.33 -15.66
N ARG A 262 13.79 -28.58 -14.41
CA ARG A 262 15.11 -29.16 -14.11
C ARG A 262 15.25 -30.59 -14.62
N ARG A 263 14.21 -31.42 -14.47
CA ARG A 263 14.17 -32.78 -15.00
C ARG A 263 14.28 -32.81 -16.52
N CYS A 264 13.48 -32.02 -17.24
CA CYS A 264 13.54 -31.90 -18.70
C CYS A 264 14.94 -31.42 -19.15
N ALA A 265 15.54 -30.45 -18.46
CA ALA A 265 16.90 -30.01 -18.75
C ALA A 265 17.95 -31.13 -18.51
N ALA A 266 17.79 -31.93 -17.45
CA ALA A 266 18.66 -33.07 -17.17
C ALA A 266 18.57 -34.20 -18.23
N GLN A 267 17.52 -34.21 -19.05
CA GLN A 267 17.38 -35.09 -20.22
C GLN A 267 18.08 -34.53 -21.48
N GLY A 268 18.79 -33.40 -21.37
CA GLY A 268 19.45 -32.73 -22.49
C GLY A 268 18.52 -31.88 -23.35
N LEU A 269 17.30 -31.58 -22.89
CA LEU A 269 16.34 -30.75 -23.64
C LEU A 269 16.62 -29.26 -23.43
N GLU A 270 16.61 -28.51 -24.53
CA GLU A 270 16.79 -27.05 -24.54
C GLU A 270 15.72 -26.34 -25.38
N GLY A 271 15.68 -25.01 -25.30
CA GLY A 271 14.76 -24.17 -26.07
C GLY A 271 13.31 -24.63 -26.04
N GLU A 272 12.69 -24.72 -27.22
CA GLU A 272 11.30 -25.16 -27.40
C GLU A 272 11.06 -26.60 -26.94
N ALA A 273 12.03 -27.51 -27.14
CA ALA A 273 11.89 -28.91 -26.73
C ALA A 273 11.75 -29.04 -25.21
N LYS A 274 12.50 -28.21 -24.45
CA LYS A 274 12.36 -28.13 -22.99
C LYS A 274 10.99 -27.59 -22.58
N GLU A 275 10.52 -26.52 -23.22
CA GLU A 275 9.20 -25.95 -22.89
C GLU A 275 8.06 -26.91 -23.25
N LYS A 276 8.18 -27.65 -24.36
CA LYS A 276 7.25 -28.70 -24.74
C LYS A 276 7.19 -29.82 -23.69
N CYS A 277 8.35 -30.34 -23.27
CA CYS A 277 8.44 -31.33 -22.18
C CYS A 277 7.77 -30.84 -20.88
N VAL A 278 8.04 -29.59 -20.48
CA VAL A 278 7.42 -28.99 -19.28
C VAL A 278 5.92 -28.88 -19.43
N THR A 279 5.45 -28.44 -20.59
CA THR A 279 4.02 -28.23 -20.86
C THR A 279 3.27 -29.55 -20.89
N GLU A 280 3.77 -30.56 -21.59
CA GLU A 280 3.19 -31.90 -21.64
C GLU A 280 3.17 -32.55 -20.25
N ALA A 281 4.26 -32.45 -19.49
CA ALA A 281 4.33 -33.01 -18.15
C ALA A 281 3.27 -32.43 -17.19
N ILE A 282 2.98 -31.13 -17.29
CA ILE A 282 1.99 -30.45 -16.45
C ILE A 282 0.56 -30.66 -16.98
N ALA A 283 0.35 -30.49 -18.29
CA ALA A 283 -0.98 -30.56 -18.89
C ALA A 283 -1.56 -31.98 -18.89
N GLU A 284 -0.70 -32.99 -19.07
CA GLU A 284 -1.09 -34.39 -19.12
C GLU A 284 -0.95 -35.09 -17.76
N ASN A 285 -0.67 -34.33 -16.69
CA ASN A 285 -0.45 -34.84 -15.33
C ASN A 285 0.61 -35.97 -15.26
N LYS A 286 1.66 -35.89 -16.09
CA LYS A 286 2.78 -36.84 -16.13
C LYS A 286 3.88 -36.43 -15.14
N LEU A 287 3.48 -36.21 -13.89
CA LEU A 287 4.39 -35.94 -12.79
C LEU A 287 5.03 -37.25 -12.30
N THR A 288 6.29 -37.19 -11.87
CA THR A 288 6.89 -38.30 -11.14
C THR A 288 6.27 -38.46 -9.76
N PRO A 289 6.39 -39.63 -9.09
CA PRO A 289 5.89 -39.80 -7.72
C PRO A 289 6.44 -38.77 -6.73
N ASP A 290 7.69 -38.33 -6.91
CA ASP A 290 8.28 -37.27 -6.09
C ASP A 290 7.69 -35.89 -6.41
N GLU A 291 7.48 -35.55 -7.69
CA GLU A 291 6.84 -34.30 -8.11
C GLU A 291 5.39 -34.22 -7.60
N GLU A 292 4.64 -35.32 -7.67
CA GLU A 292 3.27 -35.42 -7.16
C GLU A 292 3.21 -35.35 -5.62
N LYS A 293 4.13 -36.05 -4.93
CA LYS A 293 4.26 -35.96 -3.48
C LYS A 293 4.56 -34.54 -3.03
N ASN A 294 5.49 -33.84 -3.70
CA ASN A 294 5.80 -32.44 -3.40
C ASN A 294 4.58 -31.54 -3.67
N LEU A 295 3.89 -31.71 -4.81
CA LEU A 295 2.68 -30.95 -5.09
C LEU A 295 1.65 -31.10 -3.97
N ARG A 296 1.39 -32.33 -3.53
CA ARG A 296 0.43 -32.63 -2.47
C ARG A 296 0.81 -32.04 -1.12
N LEU A 297 2.09 -32.08 -0.76
CA LEU A 297 2.57 -31.54 0.52
C LEU A 297 2.57 -30.01 0.52
N GLU A 298 3.09 -29.39 -0.54
CA GLU A 298 3.23 -27.94 -0.63
C GLU A 298 1.91 -27.21 -0.88
N SER A 299 0.92 -27.86 -1.51
CA SER A 299 -0.41 -27.27 -1.74
C SER A 299 -1.32 -27.31 -0.51
N ARG A 300 -1.02 -28.17 0.47
CA ARG A 300 -1.86 -28.33 1.67
C ARG A 300 -1.78 -27.10 2.56
N PHE A 301 -2.91 -26.45 2.82
CA PHE A 301 -3.00 -25.40 3.83
C PHE A 301 -2.98 -26.01 5.24
N THR A 302 -1.99 -25.65 6.03
CA THR A 302 -1.68 -26.23 7.33
C THR A 302 -2.11 -25.31 8.48
N GLU A 303 -2.05 -25.83 9.70
CA GLU A 303 -2.25 -25.04 10.92
C GLU A 303 -1.21 -23.92 11.04
N TYR A 304 0.03 -24.16 10.61
CA TYR A 304 1.07 -23.12 10.55
C TYR A 304 0.67 -21.99 9.60
N ASP A 305 0.19 -22.32 8.39
CA ASP A 305 -0.24 -21.28 7.45
C ASP A 305 -1.39 -20.47 8.04
N MET A 306 -2.36 -21.12 8.67
CA MET A 306 -3.49 -20.43 9.31
C MET A 306 -3.01 -19.51 10.44
N ALA A 307 -2.21 -20.04 11.36
CA ALA A 307 -1.68 -19.27 12.47
C ALA A 307 -0.84 -18.09 11.99
N ALA A 308 0.03 -18.29 10.98
CA ALA A 308 0.86 -17.24 10.37
C ALA A 308 0.04 -16.15 9.68
N SER A 309 -0.98 -16.56 8.93
CA SER A 309 -1.85 -15.66 8.19
C SER A 309 -2.66 -14.75 9.11
N ALA A 310 -3.14 -15.29 10.24
CA ALA A 310 -3.98 -14.59 11.19
C ALA A 310 -3.31 -13.40 11.89
N PHE A 311 -1.98 -13.35 11.92
CA PHE A 311 -1.24 -12.22 12.45
C PHE A 311 -0.46 -11.43 11.39
N GLY A 312 -0.72 -11.71 10.10
CA GLY A 312 -0.20 -10.96 8.97
C GLY A 312 1.18 -11.39 8.47
N GLN A 313 1.59 -12.63 8.71
CA GLN A 313 2.79 -13.25 8.14
C GLN A 313 2.43 -14.37 7.15
N GLY A 314 3.43 -15.15 6.72
CA GLY A 314 3.27 -16.24 5.75
C GLY A 314 3.29 -15.70 4.32
N GLN A 315 2.36 -16.16 3.48
CA GLN A 315 2.24 -15.70 2.08
C GLN A 315 1.52 -14.36 1.92
N ASN A 316 1.10 -13.73 3.02
CA ASN A 316 0.40 -12.46 2.99
C ASN A 316 1.35 -11.33 2.57
N ALA A 317 1.01 -10.64 1.49
CA ALA A 317 1.70 -9.44 1.03
C ALA A 317 0.67 -8.43 0.50
N ILE A 318 0.68 -7.22 1.02
CA ILE A 318 -0.28 -6.16 0.72
C ILE A 318 0.45 -4.86 0.37
N THR A 319 -0.21 -3.96 -0.37
CA THR A 319 0.33 -2.64 -0.65
C THR A 319 -0.03 -1.61 0.44
N PRO A 320 0.81 -0.58 0.67
CA PRO A 320 0.45 0.53 1.55
C PRO A 320 -0.91 1.16 1.21
N ILE A 321 -1.28 1.28 -0.07
CA ILE A 321 -2.57 1.86 -0.45
C ILE A 321 -3.77 0.97 -0.10
N GLN A 322 -3.62 -0.36 -0.20
CA GLN A 322 -4.65 -1.30 0.25
C GLN A 322 -4.80 -1.24 1.78
N LEU A 323 -3.70 -1.11 2.53
CA LEU A 323 -3.77 -0.82 3.96
C LEU A 323 -4.40 0.55 4.23
N GLY A 324 -4.17 1.56 3.38
CA GLY A 324 -4.77 2.88 3.52
C GLY A 324 -6.29 2.81 3.44
N ARG A 325 -6.83 2.14 2.42
CA ARG A 325 -8.26 1.86 2.28
C ARG A 325 -8.82 1.12 3.50
N TYR A 326 -8.07 0.16 4.00
CA TYR A 326 -8.43 -0.57 5.20
C TYR A 326 -8.52 0.33 6.44
N VAL A 327 -7.55 1.22 6.66
CA VAL A 327 -7.55 2.16 7.79
C VAL A 327 -8.69 3.17 7.70
N VAL A 328 -9.05 3.61 6.49
CA VAL A 328 -10.26 4.42 6.26
C VAL A 328 -11.50 3.72 6.80
N GLY A 329 -11.69 2.43 6.47
CA GLY A 329 -12.79 1.63 7.01
C GLY A 329 -12.72 1.45 8.54
N LEU A 330 -11.53 1.27 9.11
CA LEU A 330 -11.36 1.20 10.57
C LEU A 330 -11.76 2.51 11.27
N ALA A 331 -11.51 3.65 10.63
CA ALA A 331 -11.80 4.97 11.19
C ALA A 331 -13.30 5.30 11.18
N ASN A 332 -13.99 4.96 10.08
CA ASN A 332 -15.37 5.38 9.85
C ASN A 332 -16.44 4.30 10.16
N GLY A 333 -16.05 3.16 10.73
CA GLY A 333 -16.98 2.08 11.08
C GLY A 333 -17.32 1.11 9.92
N GLY A 334 -16.46 1.03 8.91
CA GLY A 334 -16.45 -0.05 7.92
C GLY A 334 -16.77 0.37 6.49
N THR A 335 -16.98 1.65 6.21
CA THR A 335 -17.15 2.15 4.84
C THR A 335 -15.80 2.28 4.14
N MET A 336 -15.63 1.54 3.05
CA MET A 336 -14.38 1.45 2.31
C MET A 336 -14.45 2.32 1.07
N TYR A 337 -13.98 3.56 1.16
CA TYR A 337 -13.83 4.45 0.01
C TYR A 337 -12.64 4.03 -0.87
N THR A 338 -12.72 4.27 -2.18
CA THR A 338 -11.58 4.15 -3.07
C THR A 338 -10.62 5.32 -2.84
N PRO A 339 -9.34 5.05 -2.50
CA PRO A 339 -8.32 6.08 -2.46
C PRO A 339 -8.20 6.78 -3.81
N HIS A 340 -8.21 8.11 -3.85
CA HIS A 340 -8.16 8.86 -5.11
C HIS A 340 -7.44 10.20 -4.96
N LEU A 341 -6.82 10.65 -6.05
CA LEU A 341 -6.06 11.90 -6.14
C LEU A 341 -6.80 12.98 -6.93
N LEU A 342 -7.64 12.62 -7.90
CA LEU A 342 -8.48 13.57 -8.63
C LEU A 342 -9.58 14.13 -7.72
N ARG A 343 -9.65 15.45 -7.59
CA ARG A 343 -10.83 16.11 -7.03
C ARG A 343 -11.79 16.54 -8.13
N LYS A 344 -11.27 17.25 -9.14
CA LYS A 344 -12.03 17.66 -10.32
C LYS A 344 -11.12 17.99 -11.51
N ALA A 345 -11.67 17.92 -12.71
CA ALA A 345 -11.05 18.41 -13.93
C ALA A 345 -11.94 19.49 -14.55
N GLY A 346 -11.34 20.62 -14.96
CA GLY A 346 -12.05 21.75 -15.54
C GLY A 346 -12.73 21.42 -16.88
N LYS A 347 -13.55 22.36 -17.38
CA LYS A 347 -14.11 22.28 -18.73
C LYS A 347 -13.02 22.49 -19.79
N GLY A 348 -13.20 21.92 -20.98
CA GLY A 348 -12.30 22.16 -22.11
C GLY A 348 -12.71 21.40 -23.35
N ILE A 349 -11.73 21.06 -24.20
CA ILE A 349 -11.94 20.35 -25.46
C ILE A 349 -10.89 19.23 -25.54
N ASN A 350 -11.26 18.07 -26.07
CA ASN A 350 -10.31 16.98 -26.28
C ASN A 350 -9.55 17.12 -27.62
N ARG A 351 -8.61 16.22 -27.93
CA ARG A 351 -7.84 16.24 -29.19
C ARG A 351 -8.68 16.05 -30.47
N LYS A 352 -9.97 15.75 -30.35
CA LYS A 352 -10.94 15.56 -31.46
C LYS A 352 -11.91 16.72 -31.62
N ASP A 353 -11.65 17.86 -30.98
CA ASP A 353 -12.52 19.04 -31.01
C ASP A 353 -13.90 18.84 -30.35
N GLU A 354 -14.03 17.81 -29.50
CA GLU A 354 -15.27 17.55 -28.78
C GLU A 354 -15.26 18.29 -27.43
N PRO A 355 -16.29 19.10 -27.13
CA PRO A 355 -16.43 19.76 -25.84
C PRO A 355 -16.47 18.75 -24.69
N GLN A 356 -15.75 19.05 -23.62
CA GLN A 356 -15.71 18.28 -22.38
C GLN A 356 -16.20 19.15 -21.23
N ALA A 357 -17.24 18.71 -20.53
CA ALA A 357 -17.74 19.37 -19.33
C ALA A 357 -16.73 19.24 -18.18
N GLU A 358 -16.84 20.15 -17.20
CA GLU A 358 -16.20 19.95 -15.89
C GLU A 358 -16.76 18.67 -15.27
N PHE A 359 -15.90 17.89 -14.61
CA PHE A 359 -16.33 16.74 -13.83
C PHE A 359 -15.56 16.63 -12.53
N SER A 360 -16.25 16.22 -11.48
CA SER A 360 -15.65 15.87 -10.20
C SER A 360 -15.45 14.37 -10.08
N TYR A 361 -14.55 13.95 -9.21
CA TYR A 361 -14.43 12.55 -8.87
C TYR A 361 -15.74 12.00 -8.30
N GLN A 362 -16.05 10.77 -8.66
CA GLN A 362 -17.24 10.05 -8.22
C GLN A 362 -16.80 8.63 -7.88
N ASP A 363 -16.88 8.27 -6.60
CA ASP A 363 -16.50 6.94 -6.15
C ASP A 363 -17.58 5.92 -6.56
N LYS A 364 -17.26 5.07 -7.53
CA LYS A 364 -18.13 3.98 -8.01
C LYS A 364 -17.82 2.63 -7.36
N ASN A 365 -16.83 2.58 -6.48
CA ASN A 365 -16.30 1.35 -5.89
C ASN A 365 -16.40 1.36 -4.35
N VAL A 366 -17.22 2.23 -3.77
CA VAL A 366 -17.55 2.19 -2.33
C VAL A 366 -18.19 0.85 -1.98
N TYR A 367 -17.78 0.26 -0.86
CA TYR A 367 -18.45 -0.88 -0.26
C TYR A 367 -18.30 -0.85 1.27
N THR A 368 -19.06 -1.69 1.97
CA THR A 368 -19.05 -1.72 3.44
C THR A 368 -18.60 -3.09 3.93
N VAL A 369 -17.69 -3.08 4.90
CA VAL A 369 -17.36 -4.25 5.73
C VAL A 369 -18.20 -4.20 7.00
N PRO A 370 -18.82 -5.32 7.42
CA PRO A 370 -19.61 -5.35 8.66
C PRO A 370 -18.75 -5.05 9.90
N MET A 371 -18.92 -3.85 10.45
CA MET A 371 -18.32 -3.40 11.71
C MET A 371 -19.39 -2.71 12.55
N GLY A 372 -20.32 -3.50 13.08
CA GLY A 372 -21.35 -2.98 14.00
C GLY A 372 -20.72 -2.23 15.19
N GLU A 373 -21.50 -1.36 15.83
CA GLU A 373 -21.00 -0.40 16.84
C GLU A 373 -20.10 -1.05 17.90
N THR A 374 -20.46 -2.22 18.42
CA THR A 374 -19.66 -2.95 19.41
C THR A 374 -18.32 -3.41 18.86
N ILE A 375 -18.28 -3.94 17.63
CA ILE A 375 -17.03 -4.40 16.98
C ILE A 375 -16.13 -3.20 16.69
N HIS A 376 -16.70 -2.14 16.12
CA HIS A 376 -15.98 -0.90 15.85
C HIS A 376 -15.43 -0.30 17.16
N HIS A 377 -16.21 -0.30 18.24
CA HIS A 377 -15.75 0.16 19.55
C HIS A 377 -14.57 -0.66 20.08
N ILE A 378 -14.62 -1.99 20.03
CA ILE A 378 -13.53 -2.87 20.48
C ILE A 378 -12.24 -2.57 19.72
N VAL A 379 -12.33 -2.49 18.39
CA VAL A 379 -11.20 -2.20 17.51
C VAL A 379 -10.62 -0.82 17.80
N LYS A 380 -11.47 0.21 17.80
CA LYS A 380 -11.09 1.60 18.07
C LYS A 380 -10.48 1.75 19.47
N GLN A 381 -11.05 1.10 20.48
CA GLN A 381 -10.53 1.15 21.85
C GLN A 381 -9.18 0.44 21.98
N GLY A 382 -9.00 -0.73 21.34
CA GLY A 382 -7.71 -1.42 21.29
C GLY A 382 -6.62 -0.57 20.61
N MET A 383 -6.95 0.06 19.47
CA MET A 383 -6.06 0.98 18.75
C MET A 383 -5.74 2.24 19.56
N TRP A 384 -6.72 2.81 20.26
CA TRP A 384 -6.49 3.96 21.14
C TRP A 384 -5.60 3.59 22.31
N GLN A 385 -5.83 2.45 22.97
CA GLN A 385 -4.99 2.00 24.08
C GLN A 385 -3.56 1.69 23.63
N ALA A 386 -3.39 1.18 22.41
CA ALA A 386 -2.08 0.92 21.83
C ALA A 386 -1.22 2.19 21.75
N VAL A 387 -1.83 3.37 21.54
CA VAL A 387 -1.10 4.65 21.46
C VAL A 387 -1.10 5.41 22.78
N ASN A 388 -2.23 5.46 23.49
CA ASN A 388 -2.45 6.40 24.59
C ASN A 388 -2.43 5.77 25.98
N ALA A 389 -2.47 4.44 26.09
CA ALA A 389 -2.58 3.71 27.36
C ALA A 389 -1.42 2.72 27.58
N GLY A 390 -0.20 3.12 27.21
CA GLY A 390 1.02 2.35 27.46
C GLY A 390 1.25 1.15 26.53
N GLY A 391 0.50 1.04 25.43
CA GLY A 391 0.72 -0.03 24.44
C GLY A 391 1.84 0.26 23.44
N THR A 392 1.89 -0.56 22.38
CA THR A 392 3.05 -0.63 21.46
C THR A 392 3.25 0.62 20.57
N GLY A 393 2.23 1.45 20.43
CA GLY A 393 2.17 2.61 19.54
C GLY A 393 2.45 3.96 20.21
N GLY A 394 2.92 3.99 21.47
CA GLY A 394 3.12 5.22 22.24
C GLY A 394 3.97 6.32 21.56
N GLY A 395 4.84 5.94 20.62
CA GLY A 395 5.60 6.91 19.81
C GLY A 395 4.73 7.85 18.96
N ALA A 396 3.48 7.48 18.67
CA ALA A 396 2.52 8.28 17.90
C ALA A 396 1.65 9.23 18.76
N GLN A 397 1.81 9.22 20.08
CA GLN A 397 0.94 10.00 20.98
C GLN A 397 1.12 11.51 20.80
N VAL A 398 0.00 12.20 20.60
CA VAL A 398 -0.09 13.67 20.55
C VAL A 398 -0.95 14.15 21.71
N LYS A 399 -0.44 15.09 22.50
CA LYS A 399 -1.15 15.59 23.68
C LYS A 399 -2.40 16.37 23.24
N GLY A 400 -3.55 16.03 23.80
CA GLY A 400 -4.83 16.70 23.48
C GLY A 400 -5.47 16.24 22.17
N PHE A 401 -4.85 15.30 21.45
CA PHE A 401 -5.32 14.81 20.16
C PHE A 401 -5.28 13.28 20.15
N ASP A 402 -6.45 12.65 20.32
CA ASP A 402 -6.55 11.20 20.52
C ASP A 402 -6.28 10.45 19.22
N VAL A 403 -5.08 9.84 19.13
CA VAL A 403 -4.67 9.01 18.00
C VAL A 403 -5.04 7.55 18.26
N CYS A 404 -5.70 6.90 17.30
CA CYS A 404 -5.90 5.45 17.29
C CYS A 404 -4.87 4.82 16.36
N GLY A 405 -4.08 3.85 16.82
CA GLY A 405 -3.04 3.26 15.97
C GLY A 405 -2.71 1.81 16.26
N LYS A 406 -2.02 1.18 15.31
CA LYS A 406 -1.52 -0.19 15.44
C LYS A 406 -0.15 -0.33 14.78
N THR A 407 0.81 -0.84 15.54
CA THR A 407 2.13 -1.20 15.01
C THR A 407 2.10 -2.55 14.30
N GLY A 408 2.97 -2.69 13.30
CA GLY A 408 3.34 -3.95 12.68
C GLY A 408 4.85 -4.08 12.53
N THR A 409 5.32 -5.32 12.65
CA THR A 409 6.70 -5.71 12.34
C THR A 409 6.58 -6.90 11.40
N ALA A 410 7.06 -6.78 10.17
CA ALA A 410 6.95 -7.79 9.14
C ALA A 410 8.33 -8.41 8.86
N GLN A 411 8.46 -9.72 9.11
CA GLN A 411 9.74 -10.40 9.01
C GLN A 411 10.13 -10.59 7.55
N VAL A 412 11.33 -10.13 7.19
CA VAL A 412 11.88 -10.29 5.83
C VAL A 412 12.69 -11.57 5.72
N VAL A 413 13.41 -11.94 6.79
CA VAL A 413 14.09 -13.23 6.99
C VAL A 413 14.00 -13.63 8.46
N SER A 414 14.30 -14.89 8.81
CA SER A 414 14.43 -15.31 10.21
C SER A 414 15.44 -14.43 10.94
N ASN A 415 15.14 -13.98 12.17
CA ASN A 415 15.97 -13.05 12.95
C ASN A 415 17.46 -13.46 13.05
N GLU A 416 17.77 -14.76 13.10
CA GLU A 416 19.14 -15.29 13.15
C GLU A 416 19.95 -15.06 11.87
N ARG A 417 19.29 -14.75 10.76
CA ARG A 417 19.88 -14.51 9.43
C ARG A 417 19.72 -13.07 8.95
N ALA A 418 19.16 -12.19 9.80
CA ALA A 418 18.87 -10.81 9.42
C ALA A 418 20.14 -9.95 9.40
N THR A 419 20.47 -9.44 8.22
CA THR A 419 21.42 -8.33 8.00
C THR A 419 20.72 -6.98 8.13
N LYS A 420 21.47 -5.87 8.08
CA LYS A 420 20.89 -4.52 8.03
C LYS A 420 19.91 -4.36 6.86
N GLU A 421 20.18 -4.99 5.71
CA GLU A 421 19.33 -4.96 4.52
C GLU A 421 18.14 -5.94 4.56
N THR A 422 18.08 -6.83 5.54
CA THR A 422 17.01 -7.84 5.69
C THR A 422 16.32 -7.79 7.05
N ARG A 423 16.51 -6.67 7.79
CA ARG A 423 15.70 -6.35 8.97
C ARG A 423 14.22 -6.30 8.60
N ASP A 424 13.40 -6.45 9.62
CA ASP A 424 11.95 -6.41 9.48
C ASP A 424 11.47 -5.05 8.97
N ASN A 425 10.37 -5.08 8.22
CA ASN A 425 9.66 -3.87 7.81
C ASN A 425 8.83 -3.35 8.97
N ALA A 426 8.99 -2.06 9.27
CA ALA A 426 8.32 -1.37 10.34
C ALA A 426 7.04 -0.71 9.82
N TRP A 427 5.89 -1.13 10.34
CA TRP A 427 4.58 -0.57 10.01
C TRP A 427 3.99 0.21 11.17
N PHE A 428 3.30 1.29 10.83
CA PHE A 428 2.33 1.91 11.71
C PHE A 428 1.13 2.36 10.89
N ILE A 429 -0.05 1.92 11.30
CA ILE A 429 -1.32 2.41 10.77
C ILE A 429 -2.04 3.20 11.86
N SER A 430 -2.72 4.29 11.49
CA SER A 430 -3.46 5.08 12.48
C SER A 430 -4.54 5.94 11.86
N PHE A 431 -5.45 6.42 12.69
CA PHE A 431 -6.33 7.53 12.34
C PHE A 431 -6.53 8.44 13.55
N ALA A 432 -6.85 9.69 13.29
CA ALA A 432 -7.13 10.68 14.33
C ALA A 432 -7.94 11.88 13.77
N PRO A 433 -8.63 12.64 14.63
CA PRO A 433 -8.99 12.32 16.01
C PRO A 433 -9.81 11.03 16.15
N ARG A 434 -9.81 10.41 17.33
CA ARG A 434 -10.51 9.14 17.59
C ARG A 434 -12.00 9.16 17.22
N ASP A 435 -12.74 10.18 17.63
CA ASP A 435 -14.21 10.16 17.54
C ASP A 435 -14.77 10.85 16.30
N LYS A 436 -14.02 11.80 15.75
CA LYS A 436 -14.30 12.39 14.43
C LYS A 436 -13.00 12.35 13.61
N PRO A 437 -12.70 11.21 12.96
CA PRO A 437 -11.45 11.07 12.23
C PRO A 437 -11.37 12.01 11.03
N GLU A 438 -10.23 12.65 10.89
CA GLU A 438 -9.94 13.63 9.82
C GLU A 438 -8.76 13.15 8.96
N LEU A 439 -7.83 12.40 9.55
CA LEU A 439 -6.70 11.81 8.85
C LEU A 439 -6.59 10.31 9.17
N ALA A 440 -6.31 9.52 8.14
CA ALA A 440 -5.96 8.10 8.19
C ALA A 440 -4.57 7.91 7.58
N LEU A 441 -3.64 7.34 8.34
CA LEU A 441 -2.23 7.23 8.02
C LEU A 441 -1.77 5.79 7.87
N VAL A 442 -0.92 5.55 6.88
CA VAL A 442 -0.11 4.34 6.73
C VAL A 442 1.34 4.75 6.58
N ILE A 443 2.20 4.24 7.46
CA ILE A 443 3.64 4.50 7.44
C ILE A 443 4.39 3.17 7.39
N LEU A 444 5.19 3.02 6.35
CA LEU A 444 6.16 1.95 6.16
C LEU A 444 7.57 2.53 6.25
N THR A 445 8.40 1.92 7.08
CA THR A 445 9.85 2.08 7.02
C THR A 445 10.48 0.72 6.74
N GLU A 446 11.08 0.56 5.56
CA GLU A 446 11.65 -0.72 5.15
C GLU A 446 12.88 -1.05 6.00
N ASN A 447 13.07 -2.32 6.34
CA ASN A 447 14.27 -2.82 7.03
C ASN A 447 14.69 -2.03 8.29
N ALA A 448 13.72 -1.52 9.03
CA ALA A 448 13.95 -0.67 10.20
C ALA A 448 13.62 -1.37 11.53
N GLY A 449 13.09 -2.59 11.51
CA GLY A 449 12.71 -3.35 12.69
C GLY A 449 11.32 -2.97 13.20
N PHE A 450 11.24 -2.45 14.43
CA PHE A 450 9.97 -2.32 15.15
C PHE A 450 9.16 -1.08 14.76
N GLY A 451 7.91 -1.28 14.32
CA GLY A 451 6.95 -0.23 13.97
C GLY A 451 6.77 0.85 15.05
N GLY A 452 6.74 0.49 16.33
CA GLY A 452 6.57 1.44 17.43
C GLY A 452 7.75 2.39 17.65
N LYS A 453 8.96 1.98 17.25
CA LYS A 453 10.18 2.80 17.39
C LYS A 453 10.50 3.60 16.13
N GLN A 454 10.04 3.12 14.97
CA GLN A 454 10.39 3.71 13.68
C GLN A 454 9.18 4.41 13.05
N SER A 455 8.09 3.70 12.81
CA SER A 455 6.96 4.24 12.04
C SER A 455 6.02 5.10 12.89
N ALA A 456 5.81 4.75 14.17
CA ALA A 456 4.91 5.51 15.06
C ALA A 456 5.37 6.97 15.34
N PRO A 457 6.66 7.25 15.63
CA PRO A 457 7.13 8.64 15.82
C PRO A 457 6.96 9.52 14.58
N ARG A 458 6.96 8.95 13.38
CA ARG A 458 6.72 9.67 12.13
C ARG A 458 5.27 10.11 12.00
N ALA A 459 4.33 9.28 12.43
CA ALA A 459 2.93 9.67 12.50
C ALA A 459 2.72 10.84 13.46
N LYS A 460 3.43 10.82 14.61
CA LYS A 460 3.40 11.95 15.56
C LYS A 460 3.82 13.27 14.90
N GLY A 461 4.92 13.28 14.13
CA GLY A 461 5.37 14.49 13.44
C GLY A 461 4.31 15.07 12.50
N ILE A 462 3.63 14.21 11.73
CA ILE A 462 2.56 14.61 10.81
C ILE A 462 1.33 15.13 11.59
N TYR A 463 0.91 14.44 12.64
CA TYR A 463 -0.24 14.87 13.45
C TYR A 463 0.05 16.15 14.25
N GLU A 464 1.26 16.33 14.80
CA GLU A 464 1.64 17.56 15.48
C GLU A 464 1.64 18.75 14.51
N ASP A 465 2.11 18.55 13.28
CA ASP A 465 2.02 19.58 12.25
C ASP A 465 0.56 19.93 11.91
N TYR A 466 -0.28 18.92 11.70
CA TYR A 466 -1.70 19.10 11.41
C TYR A 466 -2.42 19.84 12.55
N VAL A 467 -2.22 19.43 13.80
CA VAL A 467 -2.81 20.07 14.98
C VAL A 467 -2.37 21.52 15.10
N ARG A 468 -1.11 21.85 14.80
CA ARG A 468 -0.64 23.25 14.83
C ARG A 468 -1.35 24.15 13.82
N ARG A 469 -1.82 23.60 12.70
CA ARG A 469 -2.46 24.36 11.64
C ARG A 469 -3.97 24.42 11.81
N GLU A 470 -4.59 23.27 12.04
CA GLU A 470 -6.05 23.09 12.01
C GLU A 470 -6.71 23.06 13.40
N HIS A 471 -5.95 22.77 14.46
CA HIS A 471 -6.48 22.62 15.84
C HIS A 471 -5.66 23.40 16.88
N LYS A 472 -5.42 24.68 16.60
CA LYS A 472 -4.60 25.55 17.47
C LYS A 472 -5.12 25.63 18.90
N GLU A 473 -6.41 25.44 19.11
CA GLU A 473 -7.08 25.39 20.40
C GLU A 473 -6.63 24.22 21.29
N LEU A 474 -6.09 23.14 20.70
CA LEU A 474 -5.58 21.97 21.43
C LEU A 474 -4.13 22.16 21.89
N LEU A 475 -3.43 23.17 21.39
CA LEU A 475 -2.05 23.46 21.79
C LEU A 475 -2.03 24.13 23.18
N PRO A 476 -1.04 23.81 24.03
CA PRO A 476 -0.85 24.54 25.28
C PRO A 476 -0.59 26.02 24.98
N ALA A 477 -1.22 26.91 25.76
CA ALA A 477 -0.99 28.35 25.66
C ALA A 477 0.52 28.64 25.73
N ALA A 478 1.02 29.43 24.77
CA ALA A 478 2.43 29.81 24.73
C ALA A 478 2.83 30.39 26.10
N LYS A 479 3.83 29.79 26.75
CA LYS A 479 4.37 30.33 28.00
C LYS A 479 4.88 31.73 27.69
N THR A 480 4.17 32.75 28.20
CA THR A 480 4.67 34.12 28.20
C THR A 480 5.88 34.13 29.14
N GLU A 481 7.08 34.03 28.59
CA GLU A 481 8.29 34.40 29.34
C GLU A 481 8.20 35.89 29.62
N VAL A 482 7.67 36.22 30.80
CA VAL A 482 7.85 37.54 31.39
C VAL A 482 9.34 37.64 31.69
N ALA A 483 10.06 38.31 30.78
CA ALA A 483 11.42 38.75 31.02
C ALA A 483 11.42 39.57 32.33
N LYS A 484 11.92 38.95 33.41
CA LYS A 484 12.24 39.68 34.63
C LYS A 484 13.40 40.62 34.29
N LYS A 485 13.11 41.91 34.22
CA LYS A 485 14.10 42.98 34.20
C LYS A 485 14.83 43.07 35.53
#